data_AF-A0A948VPH6-F1
#
_entry.id   AF-A0A948VPH6-F1
#
_cell.length_a   1.000
_cell.length_b   1.000
_cell.length_c   1.000
_cell.angle_alpha   90.00
_cell.angle_beta   90.00
_cell.angle_gamma   90.00
#
_symmetry.space_group_name_H-M   'P 1'
#
loop_
_entity.id
_entity.type
_entity.pdbx_description
1 polymer ?
#
loop_
_entity_poly.entity_id
_entity_poly.type
_entity_poly.pdbx_seq_one_letter_code
_entity_poly.pdbx_strand_id
1 'polypeptide(L)'
;ASFSIIQELEILIGGLPAFFNNKKVYLPKISLPIFLLLLSFTAGSLFIENVSLASDISKWSAEGKYPYNALGYIKKNPLSGNMWNAYNWGGYLIWQLPQYKTFIDGRMTSWNENGKFFTKEYRLISYDPEKNSGLLNKYLSDYNIRWILDTPESKVIKYLLEKSNQNSQWKSVYEDEISIIIKKQ
;
A
#
# COMPACT_ATOMS: atom_id res chain seq x y z
N ALA A 1 3.31 12.14 -35.84
CA ALA A 1 3.66 10.97 -35.02
C ALA A 1 2.60 9.86 -35.07
N SER A 2 1.29 10.17 -35.03
CA SER A 2 0.22 9.16 -35.12
C SER A 2 0.06 8.50 -36.49
N PHE A 3 0.36 9.22 -37.57
CA PHE A 3 0.19 8.72 -38.94
C PHE A 3 1.20 7.62 -39.32
N SER A 4 2.44 7.70 -38.82
CA SER A 4 3.47 6.68 -39.11
C SER A 4 3.17 5.35 -38.42
N ILE A 5 2.59 5.38 -37.22
CA ILE A 5 2.23 4.17 -36.45
C ILE A 5 1.08 3.41 -37.14
N ILE A 6 0.10 4.14 -37.69
CA ILE A 6 -1.01 3.52 -38.43
C ILE A 6 -0.50 2.87 -39.72
N GLN A 7 0.42 3.52 -40.42
CA GLN A 7 1.02 2.99 -41.64
C GLN A 7 1.92 1.76 -41.37
N GLU A 8 2.67 1.76 -40.27
CA GLU A 8 3.44 0.59 -39.82
C GLU A 8 2.52 -0.58 -39.41
N LEU A 9 1.41 -0.31 -38.74
CA LEU A 9 0.39 -1.30 -38.39
C LEU A 9 -0.32 -1.88 -39.62
N GLU A 10 -0.63 -1.07 -40.62
CA GLU A 10 -1.22 -1.53 -41.88
C GLU A 10 -0.25 -2.43 -42.67
N ILE A 11 1.05 -2.13 -42.66
CA ILE A 11 2.07 -2.98 -43.28
C ILE A 11 2.18 -4.32 -42.53
N LEU A 12 2.15 -4.28 -41.19
CA LEU A 12 2.20 -5.48 -40.35
C LEU A 12 0.96 -6.37 -40.55
N ILE A 13 -0.22 -5.76 -40.61
CA ILE A 13 -1.51 -6.44 -40.82
C ILE A 13 -1.68 -6.91 -42.27
N GLY A 14 -1.16 -6.17 -43.25
CA GLY A 14 -1.16 -6.56 -44.66
C GLY A 14 -0.19 -7.72 -44.97
N GLY A 15 0.89 -7.87 -44.19
CA GLY A 15 1.84 -8.99 -44.30
C GLY A 15 1.36 -10.29 -43.64
N LEU A 16 0.49 -10.20 -42.63
CA LEU A 16 -0.10 -11.37 -41.95
C LEU A 16 -0.84 -12.33 -42.90
N PRO A 17 -1.79 -11.89 -43.76
CA PRO A 17 -2.50 -12.80 -44.65
C PRO A 17 -1.59 -13.43 -45.70
N ALA A 18 -0.51 -12.76 -46.13
CA ALA A 18 0.47 -13.32 -47.07
C ALA A 18 1.31 -14.45 -46.45
N PHE A 19 1.61 -14.38 -45.15
CA PHE A 19 2.26 -15.46 -44.41
C PHE A 19 1.38 -16.73 -44.33
N PHE A 20 0.07 -16.55 -44.22
CA PHE A 20 -0.90 -17.65 -44.15
C PHE A 20 -1.39 -18.15 -45.53
N ASN A 21 -1.24 -17.35 -46.61
CA ASN A 21 -1.85 -17.68 -47.90
C ASN A 21 -1.03 -18.60 -48.82
N ASN A 22 0.23 -18.93 -48.55
CA ASN A 22 1.00 -19.68 -49.55
C ASN A 22 1.98 -20.77 -49.07
N LYS A 23 1.88 -21.21 -47.82
CA LYS A 23 2.46 -22.50 -47.40
C LYS A 23 1.49 -23.16 -46.44
N LYS A 24 1.12 -24.43 -46.67
CA LYS A 24 0.56 -25.28 -45.61
C LYS A 24 1.62 -25.35 -44.52
N VAL A 25 1.52 -24.50 -43.49
CA VAL A 25 2.42 -24.54 -42.34
C VAL A 25 2.13 -25.84 -41.61
N TYR A 26 2.92 -26.87 -41.93
CA TYR A 26 2.85 -28.16 -41.27
C TYR A 26 3.54 -28.03 -39.93
N LEU A 27 2.80 -27.57 -38.92
CA LEU A 27 3.25 -27.67 -37.54
C LEU A 27 3.37 -29.16 -37.20
N PRO A 28 4.54 -29.66 -36.79
CA PRO A 28 4.67 -31.05 -36.40
C PRO A 28 3.68 -31.32 -35.28
N LYS A 29 3.00 -32.48 -35.26
CA LYS A 29 1.97 -32.81 -34.24
C LYS A 29 2.47 -32.65 -32.79
N ILE A 30 3.79 -32.63 -32.60
CA ILE A 30 4.51 -32.49 -31.34
C ILE A 30 4.70 -31.02 -30.92
N SER A 31 4.57 -30.03 -31.81
CA SER A 31 4.80 -28.62 -31.46
C SER A 31 3.73 -28.06 -30.51
N LEU A 32 2.47 -28.48 -30.64
CA LEU A 32 1.38 -28.06 -29.75
C LEU A 32 1.57 -28.57 -28.31
N PRO A 33 1.81 -29.87 -28.05
CA PRO A 33 2.05 -30.32 -26.67
C PRO A 33 3.33 -29.73 -26.07
N ILE A 34 4.40 -29.52 -26.85
CA ILE A 34 5.60 -28.80 -26.38
C ILE A 34 5.23 -27.36 -25.99
N PHE A 35 4.48 -26.66 -26.82
CA PHE A 35 4.04 -25.30 -26.53
C PHE A 35 3.19 -25.23 -25.26
N LEU A 36 2.24 -26.16 -25.09
CA LEU A 36 1.41 -26.24 -23.88
C LEU A 36 2.22 -26.60 -22.63
N LEU A 37 3.22 -27.47 -22.76
CA LEU A 37 4.15 -27.80 -21.67
C LEU A 37 4.98 -26.58 -21.26
N LEU A 38 5.51 -25.83 -22.23
CA LEU A 38 6.24 -24.59 -21.96
C LEU A 38 5.34 -23.55 -21.28
N LEU A 39 4.11 -23.38 -21.77
CA LEU A 39 3.13 -22.46 -21.16
C LEU A 39 2.76 -22.90 -19.74
N SER A 40 2.56 -24.20 -19.51
CA SER A 40 2.26 -24.72 -18.17
C SER A 40 3.45 -24.58 -17.23
N PHE A 41 4.68 -24.76 -17.73
CA PHE A 41 5.89 -24.59 -16.94
C PHE A 41 6.10 -23.12 -16.53
N THR A 42 5.92 -22.17 -17.45
CA THR A 42 6.02 -20.74 -17.13
C THR A 42 4.95 -20.30 -16.15
N ALA A 43 3.69 -20.71 -16.36
CA ALA A 43 2.61 -20.44 -15.41
C ALA A 43 2.87 -21.06 -14.03
N GLY A 44 3.37 -22.30 -13.99
CA GLY A 44 3.76 -22.98 -12.76
C GLY A 44 4.90 -22.27 -12.03
N SER A 45 5.93 -21.83 -12.75
CA SER A 45 7.05 -21.07 -12.18
C SER A 45 6.57 -19.75 -11.54
N LEU A 46 5.75 -18.99 -12.25
CA LEU A 46 5.17 -17.74 -11.71
C LEU A 46 4.29 -18.01 -10.48
N PHE A 47 3.50 -19.09 -10.50
CA PHE A 47 2.70 -19.48 -9.35
C PHE A 47 3.55 -19.77 -8.12
N ILE A 48 4.62 -20.58 -8.26
CA ILE A 48 5.52 -20.92 -7.15
C ILE A 48 6.23 -19.68 -6.60
N GLU A 49 6.69 -18.78 -7.47
CA GLU A 49 7.30 -17.50 -7.05
C GLU A 49 6.31 -16.66 -6.22
N ASN A 50 5.07 -16.50 -6.68
CA ASN A 50 4.04 -15.75 -5.96
C ASN A 50 3.67 -16.41 -4.62
N VAL A 51 3.60 -17.75 -4.57
CA VAL A 51 3.36 -18.48 -3.31
C VAL A 51 4.53 -18.29 -2.34
N SER A 52 5.77 -18.36 -2.83
CA SER A 52 6.96 -18.14 -2.01
C SER A 52 6.99 -16.72 -1.46
N LEU A 53 6.67 -15.71 -2.27
CA LEU A 53 6.57 -14.32 -1.84
C LEU A 53 5.48 -14.15 -0.77
N ALA A 54 4.28 -14.69 -1.02
CA ALA A 54 3.16 -14.61 -0.08
C ALA A 54 3.46 -15.31 1.25
N SER A 55 4.32 -16.33 1.25
CA SER A 55 4.76 -17.02 2.47
C SER A 55 5.80 -16.23 3.28
N ASP A 56 6.58 -15.36 2.65
CA ASP A 56 7.57 -14.50 3.29
C ASP A 56 6.97 -13.11 3.57
N ILE A 57 6.37 -12.98 4.76
CA ILE A 57 5.73 -11.73 5.18
C ILE A 57 6.68 -10.52 5.13
N SER A 58 7.99 -10.72 5.33
CA SER A 58 8.97 -9.63 5.30
C SER A 58 9.14 -9.12 3.88
N LYS A 59 9.33 -10.02 2.91
CA LYS A 59 9.46 -9.65 1.49
C LYS A 59 8.17 -9.05 0.95
N TRP A 60 7.04 -9.69 1.23
CA TRP A 60 5.73 -9.19 0.82
C TRP A 60 5.46 -7.79 1.38
N SER A 61 5.81 -7.56 2.65
CA SER A 61 5.65 -6.24 3.27
C SER A 61 6.58 -5.20 2.66
N ALA A 62 7.82 -5.57 2.35
CA ALA A 62 8.79 -4.67 1.72
C ALA A 62 8.34 -4.21 0.32
N GLU A 63 7.84 -5.13 -0.51
CA GLU A 63 7.31 -4.79 -1.84
C GLU A 63 6.10 -3.84 -1.76
N GLY A 64 5.21 -4.07 -0.79
CA GLY A 64 4.04 -3.23 -0.55
C GLY A 64 4.31 -1.94 0.23
N LYS A 65 5.56 -1.67 0.65
CA LYS A 65 5.94 -0.56 1.54
C LYS A 65 5.11 -0.53 2.83
N TYR A 66 4.91 -1.69 3.44
CA TYR A 66 4.21 -1.85 4.71
C TYR A 66 5.19 -1.77 5.90
N PRO A 67 4.73 -1.31 7.07
CA PRO A 67 5.57 -0.99 8.24
C PRO A 67 6.02 -2.26 9.02
N TYR A 68 6.63 -3.23 8.35
CA TYR A 68 6.98 -4.53 8.94
C TYR A 68 7.91 -4.41 10.16
N ASN A 69 8.96 -3.61 10.04
CA ASN A 69 9.95 -3.45 11.10
C ASN A 69 9.38 -2.67 12.31
N ALA A 70 8.56 -1.65 12.06
CA ALA A 70 7.80 -0.96 13.11
C ALA A 70 6.87 -1.91 13.89
N LEU A 71 6.26 -2.89 13.21
CA LEU A 71 5.49 -3.93 13.87
C LEU A 71 6.35 -4.83 14.76
N GLY A 72 7.55 -5.16 14.29
CA GLY A 72 8.56 -5.83 15.10
C GLY A 72 8.93 -5.05 16.36
N TYR A 73 9.07 -3.72 16.25
CA TYR A 73 9.28 -2.83 17.39
C TYR A 73 8.10 -2.84 18.36
N ILE A 74 6.86 -2.71 17.87
CA ILE A 74 5.63 -2.70 18.71
C ILE A 74 5.48 -4.01 19.47
N LYS A 75 5.76 -5.16 18.83
CA LYS A 75 5.69 -6.47 19.48
C LYS A 75 6.72 -6.62 20.63
N LYS A 76 7.90 -6.01 20.48
CA LYS A 76 8.94 -6.01 21.53
C LYS A 76 8.71 -4.93 22.60
N ASN A 77 8.05 -3.83 22.23
CA ASN A 77 7.78 -2.68 23.10
C ASN A 77 6.30 -2.32 23.02
N PRO A 78 5.40 -3.08 23.68
CA PRO A 78 3.97 -2.84 23.60
C PRO A 78 3.61 -1.40 23.97
N LEU A 79 2.94 -0.71 23.06
CA LEU A 79 2.44 0.65 23.28
C LEU A 79 1.05 0.58 23.91
N SER A 80 0.72 1.54 24.77
CA SER A 80 -0.57 1.61 25.45
C SER A 80 -1.43 2.73 24.88
N GLY A 81 -2.75 2.54 24.92
CA GLY A 81 -3.73 3.48 24.41
C GLY A 81 -3.98 3.35 22.91
N ASN A 82 -4.82 4.25 22.38
CA ASN A 82 -5.31 4.15 21.02
C ASN A 82 -4.28 4.68 20.01
N MET A 83 -4.21 3.99 18.87
CA MET A 83 -3.35 4.30 17.74
C MET A 83 -4.06 5.25 16.78
N TRP A 84 -3.33 6.18 16.18
CA TRP A 84 -3.65 6.73 14.86
C TRP A 84 -2.73 6.08 13.82
N ASN A 85 -3.26 5.63 12.67
CA ASN A 85 -2.45 5.01 11.63
C ASN A 85 -2.65 5.63 10.24
N ALA A 86 -1.65 5.46 9.37
CA ALA A 86 -1.75 5.79 7.96
C ALA A 86 -2.93 5.05 7.29
N TYR A 87 -3.68 5.77 6.44
CA TYR A 87 -4.84 5.25 5.69
C TYR A 87 -4.56 3.93 4.97
N ASN A 88 -3.44 3.89 4.23
CA ASN A 88 -3.09 2.75 3.38
C ASN A 88 -2.64 1.51 4.17
N TRP A 89 -2.35 1.65 5.47
CA TRP A 89 -1.86 0.54 6.28
C TRP A 89 -2.94 -0.17 7.09
N GLY A 90 -4.18 0.34 7.13
CA GLY A 90 -5.20 -0.21 8.01
C GLY A 90 -5.45 -1.71 7.85
N GLY A 91 -5.54 -2.20 6.61
CA GLY A 91 -5.79 -3.63 6.35
C GLY A 91 -4.63 -4.51 6.81
N TYR A 92 -3.41 -4.04 6.61
CA TYR A 92 -2.19 -4.69 7.09
C TYR A 92 -2.14 -4.73 8.62
N LEU A 93 -2.51 -3.63 9.28
CA LEU A 93 -2.54 -3.55 10.74
C LEU A 93 -3.62 -4.43 11.36
N ILE A 94 -4.79 -4.53 10.74
CA ILE A 94 -5.85 -5.47 11.16
C ILE A 94 -5.33 -6.91 11.12
N TRP A 95 -4.54 -7.27 10.11
CA TRP A 95 -3.98 -8.60 9.96
C TRP A 95 -2.83 -8.88 10.94
N GLN A 96 -1.87 -7.96 11.04
CA GLN A 96 -0.59 -8.22 11.69
C GLN A 96 -0.50 -7.69 13.15
N LEU A 97 -1.44 -6.82 13.55
CA LEU A 97 -1.58 -6.26 14.89
C LEU A 97 -3.05 -6.26 15.38
N PRO A 98 -3.75 -7.41 15.39
CA PRO A 98 -5.17 -7.48 15.73
C PRO A 98 -5.50 -7.05 17.18
N GLN A 99 -4.50 -7.03 18.07
CA GLN A 99 -4.65 -6.56 19.45
C GLN A 99 -4.79 -5.03 19.57
N TYR A 100 -4.47 -4.28 18.51
CA TYR A 100 -4.60 -2.83 18.45
C TYR A 100 -5.78 -2.43 17.58
N LYS A 101 -6.59 -1.47 18.06
CA LYS A 101 -7.68 -0.92 17.26
C LYS A 101 -7.10 -0.05 16.15
N THR A 102 -7.35 -0.45 14.90
CA THR A 102 -7.05 0.34 13.71
C THR A 102 -7.94 1.57 13.67
N PHE A 103 -7.34 2.75 13.49
CA PHE A 103 -8.05 4.02 13.44
C PHE A 103 -8.76 4.23 12.11
N ILE A 104 -8.09 3.88 11.01
CA ILE A 104 -8.62 4.04 9.67
C ILE A 104 -8.08 2.96 8.72
N ASP A 105 -8.88 2.58 7.74
CA ASP A 105 -8.57 1.54 6.76
C ASP A 105 -8.84 1.99 5.32
N GLY A 106 -7.93 1.60 4.41
CA GLY A 106 -7.95 1.92 2.99
C GLY A 106 -9.24 1.55 2.24
N ARG A 107 -10.01 0.60 2.78
CA ARG A 107 -11.27 0.09 2.22
C ARG A 107 -12.50 0.88 2.68
N MET A 108 -12.33 1.92 3.51
CA MET A 108 -13.42 2.71 4.10
C MET A 108 -13.90 3.89 3.24
N THR A 109 -13.58 3.95 1.94
CA THR A 109 -13.90 5.10 1.08
C THR A 109 -15.39 5.49 1.07
N SER A 110 -16.29 4.52 1.14
CA SER A 110 -17.75 4.73 1.16
C SER A 110 -18.36 4.77 2.57
N TRP A 111 -17.53 4.58 3.61
CA TRP A 111 -18.02 4.50 4.97
C TRP A 111 -18.54 5.87 5.42
N ASN A 112 -19.80 5.90 5.83
CA ASN A 112 -20.48 7.09 6.28
C ASN A 112 -21.33 6.77 7.51
N GLU A 113 -21.39 7.72 8.43
CA GLU A 113 -22.30 7.69 9.56
C GLU A 113 -23.17 8.96 9.48
N ASN A 114 -24.47 8.81 9.26
CA ASN A 114 -25.42 9.94 9.19
C ASN A 114 -24.99 11.05 8.20
N GLY A 115 -24.47 10.67 7.03
CA GLY A 115 -24.00 11.61 5.99
C GLY A 115 -22.60 12.18 6.23
N LYS A 116 -21.92 11.78 7.31
CA LYS A 116 -20.56 12.17 7.64
C LYS A 116 -19.55 11.14 7.13
N PHE A 117 -18.65 11.56 6.25
CA PHE A 117 -17.57 10.73 5.71
C PHE A 117 -16.30 10.92 6.53
N PHE A 118 -16.00 9.96 7.41
CA PHE A 118 -14.80 10.00 8.25
C PHE A 118 -13.50 10.13 7.43
N THR A 119 -13.45 9.47 6.27
CA THR A 119 -12.32 9.53 5.32
C THR A 119 -12.06 10.94 4.78
N LYS A 120 -13.10 11.78 4.67
CA LYS A 120 -12.97 13.17 4.21
C LYS A 120 -12.22 14.02 5.23
N GLU A 121 -12.60 13.94 6.51
CA GLU A 121 -11.95 14.69 7.58
C GLU A 121 -10.53 14.20 7.86
N TYR A 122 -10.33 12.87 7.84
CA TYR A 122 -8.98 12.30 7.91
C TYR A 122 -8.09 12.86 6.79
N ARG A 123 -8.61 12.95 5.56
CA ARG A 123 -7.88 13.52 4.42
C ARG A 123 -7.57 15.00 4.62
N LEU A 124 -8.51 15.80 5.14
CA LEU A 124 -8.27 17.21 5.43
C LEU A 124 -7.14 17.39 6.44
N ILE A 125 -7.17 16.63 7.54
CA ILE A 125 -6.11 16.60 8.55
C ILE A 125 -4.77 16.17 7.93
N SER A 126 -4.77 15.09 7.15
CA SER A 126 -3.54 14.54 6.58
C SER A 126 -2.91 15.44 5.52
N TYR A 127 -3.73 16.18 4.77
CA TYR A 127 -3.27 17.08 3.72
C TYR A 127 -2.74 18.41 4.27
N ASP A 128 -3.37 18.96 5.31
CA ASP A 128 -3.00 20.24 5.91
C ASP A 128 -3.36 20.25 7.42
N PRO A 129 -2.52 19.65 8.27
CA PRO A 129 -2.79 19.56 9.70
C PRO A 129 -2.72 20.91 10.41
N GLU A 130 -2.01 21.90 9.87
CA GLU A 130 -1.93 23.24 10.45
C GLU A 130 -3.26 23.97 10.29
N LYS A 131 -3.78 24.04 9.06
CA LYS A 131 -5.09 24.62 8.78
C LYS A 131 -6.23 23.89 9.48
N ASN A 132 -6.07 22.57 9.67
CA ASN A 132 -7.07 21.71 10.33
C ASN A 132 -6.70 21.34 11.77
N SER A 133 -5.86 22.14 12.43
CA SER A 133 -5.32 21.82 13.77
C SER A 133 -6.40 21.65 14.85
N GLY A 134 -7.48 22.45 14.80
CA GLY A 134 -8.62 22.27 15.69
C GLY A 134 -9.30 20.91 15.53
N LEU A 135 -9.46 20.44 14.29
CA LEU A 135 -10.04 19.13 13.99
C LEU A 135 -9.10 17.98 14.36
N LEU A 136 -7.81 18.13 14.09
CA LEU A 136 -6.78 17.18 14.53
C LEU A 136 -6.79 17.05 16.06
N ASN A 137 -6.75 18.15 16.80
CA ASN A 137 -6.77 18.14 18.27
C ASN A 137 -8.06 17.52 18.81
N LYS A 138 -9.21 17.81 18.19
CA LYS A 138 -10.47 17.15 18.52
C LYS A 138 -10.35 15.63 18.35
N TYR A 139 -9.78 15.13 17.25
CA TYR A 139 -9.66 13.70 17.00
C TYR A 139 -8.67 13.03 17.96
N LEU A 140 -7.52 13.66 18.19
CA LEU A 140 -6.54 13.17 19.16
C LEU A 140 -7.14 13.06 20.58
N SER A 141 -8.02 13.99 20.95
CA SER A 141 -8.72 14.00 22.25
C SER A 141 -9.87 13.00 22.32
N ASP A 142 -10.85 13.12 21.41
CA ASP A 142 -12.09 12.33 21.41
C ASP A 142 -11.81 10.82 21.32
N TYR A 143 -10.81 10.44 20.51
CA TYR A 143 -10.40 9.05 20.36
C TYR A 143 -9.28 8.65 21.32
N ASN A 144 -8.85 9.53 22.23
CA ASN A 144 -7.77 9.30 23.19
C ASN A 144 -6.51 8.69 22.52
N ILE A 145 -6.04 9.33 21.44
CA ILE A 145 -4.88 8.88 20.69
C ILE A 145 -3.62 9.10 21.53
N ARG A 146 -2.87 8.01 21.75
CA ARG A 146 -1.65 8.01 22.57
C ARG A 146 -0.37 7.80 21.76
N TRP A 147 -0.50 7.28 20.54
CA TRP A 147 0.63 7.05 19.65
C TRP A 147 0.16 7.03 18.19
N ILE A 148 1.07 7.37 17.28
CA ILE A 148 0.79 7.48 15.85
C ILE A 148 1.82 6.65 15.09
N LEU A 149 1.34 5.86 14.12
CA LEU A 149 2.15 5.10 13.16
C LEU A 149 1.84 5.60 11.75
N ASP A 150 2.80 6.26 11.12
CA ASP A 150 2.63 6.83 9.77
C ASP A 150 3.97 6.81 9.01
N THR A 151 4.02 7.32 7.78
CA THR A 151 5.28 7.50 7.07
C THR A 151 6.08 8.69 7.63
N PRO A 152 7.43 8.69 7.52
CA PRO A 152 8.25 9.84 7.93
C PRO A 152 7.87 11.17 7.24
N GLU A 153 7.32 11.10 6.04
CA GLU A 153 6.89 12.25 5.25
C GLU A 153 5.54 12.82 5.66
N SER A 154 4.77 12.09 6.49
CA SER A 154 3.45 12.49 6.94
C SER A 154 3.46 13.90 7.51
N LYS A 155 2.62 14.78 6.96
CA LYS A 155 2.48 16.15 7.44
C LYS A 155 2.00 16.18 8.89
N VAL A 156 1.18 15.21 9.30
CA VAL A 156 0.68 15.09 10.68
C VAL A 156 1.84 14.83 11.64
N ILE A 157 2.73 13.89 11.30
CA ILE A 157 3.93 13.60 12.10
C ILE A 157 4.78 14.85 12.24
N LYS A 158 5.14 15.47 11.10
CA LYS A 158 5.99 16.68 11.08
C LYS A 158 5.40 17.80 11.91
N TYR A 159 4.11 18.09 11.71
CA TYR A 159 3.37 19.11 12.45
C TYR A 159 3.38 18.83 13.96
N LEU A 160 3.09 17.60 14.39
CA LEU A 160 3.03 17.25 15.81
C LEU A 160 4.40 17.28 16.48
N LEU A 161 5.46 16.84 15.80
CA LEU A 161 6.83 16.92 16.31
C LEU A 161 7.31 18.37 16.41
N GLU A 162 7.04 19.20 15.39
CA GLU A 162 7.39 20.62 15.39
C GLU A 162 6.71 21.37 16.55
N LYS A 163 5.39 21.19 16.72
CA LYS A 163 4.65 21.80 17.85
C LYS A 163 5.06 21.21 19.20
N SER A 164 5.51 19.95 19.24
CA SER A 164 5.98 19.33 20.49
C SER A 164 7.32 19.86 20.96
N ASN A 165 8.21 20.33 20.08
CA ASN A 165 9.44 21.00 20.51
C ASN A 165 9.16 22.27 21.35
N GLN A 166 7.94 22.79 21.30
CA GLN A 166 7.51 23.96 22.07
C GLN A 166 6.89 23.58 23.43
N ASN A 167 6.30 22.39 23.58
CA ASN A 167 5.49 22.00 24.76
C ASN A 167 5.62 20.51 25.20
N SER A 168 6.63 19.78 24.70
CA SER A 168 7.01 18.38 24.99
C SER A 168 5.88 17.34 25.00
N GLN A 169 4.98 17.34 23.99
CA GLN A 169 3.83 16.42 23.99
C GLN A 169 4.06 15.11 23.23
N TRP A 170 4.78 15.11 22.11
CA TRP A 170 5.02 13.92 21.27
C TRP A 170 6.51 13.70 21.04
N LYS A 171 6.93 12.43 21.07
CA LYS A 171 8.33 12.02 20.85
C LYS A 171 8.41 10.83 19.90
N SER A 172 9.37 10.85 18.98
CA SER A 172 9.72 9.67 18.17
C SER A 172 10.30 8.58 19.05
N VAL A 173 9.76 7.37 18.93
CA VAL A 173 10.22 6.17 19.65
C VAL A 173 10.76 5.09 18.72
N TYR A 174 10.47 5.21 17.42
CA TYR A 174 10.93 4.34 16.35
C TYR A 174 10.87 5.10 15.02
N GLU A 175 11.85 4.92 14.15
CA GLU A 175 11.86 5.46 12.79
C GLU A 175 12.74 4.59 11.88
N ASP A 176 12.24 4.29 10.68
CA ASP A 176 12.98 3.71 9.57
C ASP A 176 12.58 4.38 8.25
N GLU A 177 13.09 3.87 7.12
CA GLU A 177 12.84 4.44 5.79
C GLU A 177 11.36 4.39 5.35
N ILE A 178 10.53 3.56 5.98
CA ILE A 178 9.12 3.34 5.60
C ILE A 178 8.17 4.01 6.59
N SER A 179 8.53 4.04 7.87
CA SER A 179 7.60 4.25 8.96
C SER A 179 8.24 4.90 10.18
N ILE A 180 7.43 5.71 10.85
CA ILE A 180 7.78 6.36 12.11
C ILE A 180 6.67 6.12 13.13
N ILE A 181 7.07 5.92 14.38
CA ILE A 181 6.17 5.87 15.53
C ILE A 181 6.49 7.05 16.44
N ILE A 182 5.49 7.91 16.66
CA ILE A 182 5.54 8.93 17.71
C ILE A 182 4.57 8.59 18.83
N LYS A 183 4.98 8.84 20.08
CA LYS A 183 4.19 8.58 21.27
C LYS A 183 3.98 9.87 22.07
N LYS A 184 2.77 10.03 22.59
CA LYS A 184 2.43 11.11 23.53
C LYS A 184 3.02 10.82 24.90
N GLN A 185 3.81 11.74 25.45
CA GLN A 185 4.38 11.60 26.80
C GLN A 185 3.30 11.66 27.90
#